data_AF-A0AAD5MR68-F1
#
_entry.id   AF-A0AAD5MR68-F1
#
_cell.length_a   1.000
_cell.length_b   1.000
_cell.length_c   1.000
_cell.angle_alpha   90.00
_cell.angle_beta   90.00
_cell.angle_gamma   90.00
#
_symmetry.space_group_name_H-M   'P 1'
#
loop_
_entity.id
_entity.type
_entity.pdbx_description
1 polymer ?
#
loop_
_entity_poly.entity_id
_entity_poly.type
_entity_poly.pdbx_seq_one_letter_code
_entity_poly.pdbx_strand_id
1 'polypeptide(L)'
;MRIILFAFLTTLASVAMLRNPASKVNRSINDDHSFDEQLKSANELLKNERDADTTMRLLEQLHSMQEEIRDELLSEQKTNSEETMADRRSVRRDHIRATGDTIEEINMLSGVNMALYQGDMILTEQQASEVLEDIRENESGYRRKRQAFRDNNYPNTTWPRGVNYYFYNASSDAVRLFRKAATLWGIDTCINFGETYAAEDAIVVIESAGCWSHVGRIGGKQLLSLGAGCESVAVAAHELAHALGFYHTQSRHDRDSFITIDVYNIRQGWETQFTKQTPETNYNYNITYDYGTIMHYGATSVSANGQIFMRTHDPLFLQTIGSPFISFYEKLMMNLHYKCLDNCKQEHWNKCKNGGFPHPRNCNKCICPSGYGGDFCDQRPAGCGKILTATESYQTLNDSVGRWNYDPSMNTDEFYMCYYWIQGPPGSKIEVVFVNYTENLSLDGCAYAGVEIKTLADKRHTGYRFCSSDYFGATLISTHNIVPVITYSRVYVANTILEYRIAPGSQTEEETTVRPGTRTKKPKTTTTRTRKTTTTESTPTTECEDHDVCEHLHANFCEDYVDDDDIRSLCPAKCQLC
;
A
#
# COMPACT_ATOMS: atom_id res chain seq x y z
N MET A 1 -46.09 39.68 61.82
CA MET A 1 -46.69 38.36 62.16
C MET A 1 -46.87 37.61 60.86
N ARG A 2 -46.20 36.52 60.50
CA ARG A 2 -45.54 35.39 61.19
C ARG A 2 -44.35 34.96 60.29
N ILE A 3 -43.10 34.87 60.81
CA ILE A 3 -42.41 33.66 61.34
C ILE A 3 -42.06 32.67 60.21
N ILE A 4 -40.87 32.09 60.01
CA ILE A 4 -39.57 32.05 60.72
C ILE A 4 -38.52 31.45 59.73
N LEU A 5 -37.26 31.85 59.92
CA LEU A 5 -36.03 31.25 59.38
C LEU A 5 -35.88 29.76 59.77
N PHE A 6 -35.43 28.88 58.86
CA PHE A 6 -34.75 27.66 59.29
C PHE A 6 -33.55 27.31 58.41
N ALA A 7 -32.45 27.05 59.11
CA ALA A 7 -31.19 26.54 58.63
C ALA A 7 -31.01 25.09 59.16
N PHE A 8 -30.47 24.25 58.27
CA PHE A 8 -29.49 23.17 58.47
C PHE A 8 -29.80 21.84 59.21
N LEU A 9 -29.33 20.77 58.52
CA LEU A 9 -28.72 19.50 58.96
C LEU A 9 -29.60 18.26 59.29
N THR A 10 -29.63 17.25 58.39
CA THR A 10 -28.72 16.07 58.42
C THR A 10 -29.11 14.96 57.39
N THR A 11 -28.11 14.53 56.60
CA THR A 11 -27.78 13.18 56.08
C THR A 11 -28.85 12.21 55.53
N LEU A 12 -28.68 11.73 54.27
CA LEU A 12 -28.28 10.34 53.92
C LEU A 12 -28.45 10.02 52.42
N ALA A 13 -27.45 9.32 51.88
CA ALA A 13 -27.42 8.47 50.68
C ALA A 13 -27.59 9.11 49.28
N SER A 14 -26.44 9.49 48.68
CA SER A 14 -26.28 9.57 47.23
C SER A 14 -25.96 8.18 46.67
N VAL A 15 -26.90 7.57 45.93
CA VAL A 15 -26.56 6.51 44.97
C VAL A 15 -26.35 7.19 43.62
N ALA A 16 -25.09 7.22 43.19
CA ALA A 16 -24.71 7.61 41.85
C ALA A 16 -25.12 6.49 40.88
N MET A 17 -26.04 6.81 39.96
CA MET A 17 -26.20 6.07 38.71
C MET A 17 -25.52 6.89 37.62
N LEU A 18 -24.29 6.50 37.30
CA LEU A 18 -23.56 6.92 36.10
C LEU A 18 -24.38 6.53 34.87
N ARG A 19 -25.01 7.52 34.21
CA ARG A 19 -25.53 7.34 32.85
C ARG A 19 -24.44 7.73 31.86
N ASN A 20 -23.89 6.69 31.25
CA ASN A 20 -23.00 6.70 30.10
C ASN A 20 -23.69 7.36 28.88
N PRO A 21 -23.16 8.43 28.25
CA PRO A 21 -23.73 8.97 27.02
C PRO A 21 -23.10 8.26 25.81
N ALA A 22 -23.26 6.95 25.73
CA ALA A 22 -22.96 6.16 24.53
C ALA A 22 -24.26 5.53 24.05
N SER A 23 -25.07 6.29 23.32
CA SER A 23 -26.16 5.80 22.46
C SER A 23 -26.96 6.98 21.89
N LYS A 24 -26.37 7.70 20.95
CA LYS A 24 -27.13 8.57 20.04
C LYS A 24 -26.37 8.91 18.76
N VAL A 25 -25.81 7.89 18.12
CA VAL A 25 -25.56 7.92 16.67
C VAL A 25 -26.03 6.58 16.14
N ASN A 26 -27.34 6.47 15.96
CA ASN A 26 -27.91 5.46 15.09
C ASN A 26 -28.80 6.23 14.11
N ARG A 27 -28.16 6.99 13.21
CA ARG A 27 -28.81 7.39 11.97
C ARG A 27 -28.70 6.18 11.06
N SER A 28 -29.73 5.34 11.16
CA SER A 28 -30.19 4.48 10.07
C SER A 28 -30.27 5.35 8.82
N ILE A 29 -29.28 5.27 7.94
CA ILE A 29 -29.42 5.69 6.54
C ILE A 29 -30.22 4.57 5.88
N ASN A 30 -31.54 4.67 5.99
CA ASN A 30 -32.44 4.04 5.04
C ASN A 30 -32.51 5.02 3.86
N ASP A 31 -31.63 4.86 2.87
CA ASP A 31 -31.83 5.51 1.57
C ASP A 31 -32.76 4.61 0.75
N ASP A 32 -34.04 4.95 0.80
CA ASP A 32 -35.16 4.32 0.09
C ASP A 32 -35.22 4.79 -1.38
N HIS A 33 -34.05 4.98 -2.00
CA HIS A 33 -33.90 5.41 -3.39
C HIS A 33 -33.53 4.20 -4.26
N SER A 34 -34.22 4.03 -5.39
CA SER A 34 -33.91 2.99 -6.38
C SER A 34 -32.46 3.12 -6.86
N PHE A 35 -31.80 2.00 -7.19
CA PHE A 35 -30.46 1.99 -7.80
C PHE A 35 -30.33 3.03 -8.91
N ASP A 36 -31.32 3.12 -9.80
CA ASP A 36 -31.37 4.07 -10.91
C ASP A 36 -31.32 5.54 -10.47
N GLU A 37 -31.93 5.87 -9.34
CA GLU A 37 -31.96 7.24 -8.81
C GLU A 37 -30.62 7.62 -8.17
N GLN A 38 -30.01 6.68 -7.46
CA GLN A 38 -28.66 6.86 -6.89
C GLN A 38 -27.62 6.98 -8.00
N LEU A 39 -27.68 6.11 -9.02
CA LEU A 39 -26.78 6.14 -10.17
C LEU A 39 -26.88 7.46 -10.95
N LYS A 40 -28.10 7.93 -11.24
CA LYS A 40 -28.31 9.23 -11.91
C LYS A 40 -27.78 10.39 -11.08
N SER A 41 -28.06 10.40 -9.77
CA SER A 41 -27.58 11.45 -8.86
C SER A 41 -26.06 11.49 -8.79
N ALA A 42 -25.40 10.32 -8.76
CA ALA A 42 -23.95 10.20 -8.80
C ALA A 42 -23.37 10.67 -10.14
N ASN A 43 -23.98 10.28 -11.27
CA ASN A 43 -23.52 10.67 -12.60
C ASN A 43 -23.62 12.19 -12.84
N GLU A 44 -24.61 12.87 -12.26
CA GLU A 44 -24.73 14.33 -12.31
C GLU A 44 -23.55 15.08 -11.67
N LEU A 45 -22.89 14.47 -10.68
CA LEU A 45 -21.66 14.99 -10.08
C LEU A 45 -20.46 14.87 -11.04
N LEU A 46 -20.53 13.94 -12.00
CA LEU A 46 -19.50 13.64 -13.00
C LEU A 46 -19.84 14.17 -14.40
N LYS A 47 -20.91 14.94 -14.57
CA LYS A 47 -21.43 15.38 -15.90
C LYS A 47 -20.45 16.13 -16.82
N ASN A 48 -19.33 16.62 -16.27
CA ASN A 48 -18.28 17.30 -17.05
C ASN A 48 -17.16 16.34 -17.50
N GLU A 49 -17.18 15.09 -17.03
CA GLU A 49 -16.26 14.05 -17.43
C GLU A 49 -16.77 13.35 -18.69
N ARG A 50 -15.87 13.13 -19.66
CA ARG A 50 -16.23 12.73 -21.02
C ARG A 50 -16.90 11.37 -21.07
N ASP A 51 -16.43 10.43 -20.26
CA ASP A 51 -16.85 9.03 -20.30
C ASP A 51 -17.75 8.63 -19.13
N ALA A 52 -18.28 9.61 -18.37
CA ALA A 52 -19.20 9.37 -17.25
C ALA A 52 -20.47 8.63 -17.70
N ASP A 53 -21.16 9.12 -18.75
CA ASP A 53 -22.37 8.48 -19.29
C ASP A 53 -22.12 7.07 -19.85
N THR A 54 -20.90 6.82 -20.35
CA THR A 54 -20.49 5.49 -20.80
C THR A 54 -20.32 4.54 -19.62
N THR A 55 -19.65 4.99 -18.57
CA THR A 55 -19.49 4.23 -17.32
C THR A 55 -20.84 3.97 -16.66
N MET A 56 -21.74 4.96 -16.64
CA MET A 56 -23.11 4.81 -16.15
C MET A 56 -23.87 3.71 -16.89
N ARG A 57 -23.84 3.70 -18.23
CA ARG A 57 -24.50 2.66 -19.05
C ARG A 57 -23.96 1.26 -18.78
N LEU A 58 -22.65 1.13 -18.57
CA LEU A 58 -22.05 -0.13 -18.15
C LEU A 58 -22.63 -0.60 -16.82
N LEU A 59 -22.69 0.30 -15.83
CA LEU A 59 -23.18 -0.02 -14.48
C LEU A 59 -24.66 -0.42 -14.48
N GLU A 60 -25.49 0.20 -15.33
CA GLU A 60 -26.89 -0.22 -15.55
C GLU A 60 -26.96 -1.66 -16.09
N GLN A 61 -26.10 -2.01 -17.06
CA GLN A 61 -26.05 -3.35 -17.62
C GLN A 61 -25.54 -4.38 -16.61
N LEU A 62 -24.50 -4.05 -15.85
CA LEU A 62 -24.01 -4.92 -14.77
C LEU A 62 -25.08 -5.14 -13.71
N HIS A 63 -25.83 -4.10 -13.34
CA HIS A 63 -26.94 -4.22 -12.40
C HIS A 63 -28.04 -5.18 -12.92
N SER A 64 -28.31 -5.18 -14.22
CA SER A 64 -29.25 -6.14 -14.82
C SER A 64 -28.79 -7.61 -14.71
N MET A 65 -27.49 -7.85 -14.48
CA MET A 65 -26.86 -9.16 -14.31
C MET A 65 -26.54 -9.47 -12.83
N GLN A 66 -27.01 -8.67 -11.89
CA GLN A 66 -26.59 -8.73 -10.48
C GLN A 66 -26.86 -10.10 -9.83
N GLU A 67 -27.98 -10.76 -10.14
CA GLU A 67 -28.28 -12.08 -9.57
C GLU A 67 -27.32 -13.16 -10.08
N GLU A 68 -26.95 -13.13 -11.37
CA GLU A 68 -25.98 -14.08 -11.94
C GLU A 68 -24.59 -13.90 -11.30
N ILE A 69 -24.15 -12.65 -11.18
CA ILE A 69 -22.87 -12.29 -10.51
C ILE A 69 -22.91 -12.71 -9.03
N ARG A 70 -24.04 -12.49 -8.36
CA ARG A 70 -24.25 -12.89 -6.96
C ARG A 70 -24.13 -14.41 -6.80
N ASP A 71 -24.76 -15.18 -7.68
CA ASP A 71 -24.72 -16.64 -7.65
C ASP A 71 -23.31 -17.18 -7.92
N GLU A 72 -22.56 -16.57 -8.85
CA GLU A 72 -21.15 -16.91 -9.11
C GLU A 72 -20.32 -16.72 -7.83
N LEU A 73 -20.38 -15.53 -7.21
CA LEU A 73 -19.66 -15.23 -5.97
C LEU A 73 -20.06 -16.17 -4.81
N LEU A 74 -21.34 -16.49 -4.67
CA LEU A 74 -21.82 -17.44 -3.65
C LEU A 74 -21.34 -18.88 -3.90
N SER A 75 -21.19 -19.28 -5.17
CA SER A 75 -20.67 -20.59 -5.54
C SER A 75 -19.20 -20.74 -5.13
N GLU A 76 -18.40 -19.70 -5.35
CA GLU A 76 -16.99 -19.61 -5.00
C GLU A 76 -16.79 -19.61 -3.47
N GLN A 77 -17.65 -18.87 -2.75
CA GLN A 77 -17.63 -18.85 -1.29
C GLN A 77 -17.88 -20.26 -0.71
N LYS A 78 -18.78 -21.05 -1.30
CA LYS A 78 -19.04 -22.43 -0.87
C LYS A 78 -17.85 -23.35 -1.11
N THR A 79 -17.15 -23.24 -2.24
CA THR A 79 -15.97 -24.07 -2.52
C THR A 79 -14.82 -23.79 -1.55
N ASN A 80 -14.71 -22.57 -1.05
CA ASN A 80 -13.64 -22.15 -0.12
C ASN A 80 -14.02 -22.29 1.37
N SER A 81 -15.27 -22.68 1.66
CA SER A 81 -15.85 -22.66 3.02
C SER A 81 -15.44 -23.81 3.95
N GLU A 82 -14.72 -24.83 3.46
CA GLU A 82 -14.31 -25.97 4.31
C GLU A 82 -13.08 -25.67 5.20
N GLU A 83 -12.31 -24.61 4.95
CA GLU A 83 -11.12 -24.25 5.78
C GLU A 83 -11.15 -22.83 6.41
N THR A 84 -11.90 -21.87 5.85
CA THR A 84 -11.76 -20.43 6.22
C THR A 84 -12.77 -19.91 7.27
N MET A 85 -13.84 -20.66 7.57
CA MET A 85 -14.91 -20.19 8.48
C MET A 85 -14.61 -20.35 9.99
N ALA A 86 -13.42 -20.83 10.36
CA ALA A 86 -13.03 -20.99 11.77
C ALA A 86 -12.39 -19.74 12.38
N ASP A 87 -11.86 -18.81 11.57
CA ASP A 87 -11.18 -17.62 12.10
C ASP A 87 -12.14 -16.42 12.29
N ARG A 88 -12.50 -16.20 13.57
CA ARG A 88 -13.38 -15.11 14.04
C ARG A 88 -12.65 -13.79 14.24
N ARG A 89 -11.41 -13.63 13.75
CA ARG A 89 -10.72 -12.32 13.78
C ARG A 89 -11.58 -11.24 13.15
N SER A 90 -11.81 -10.17 13.89
CA SER A 90 -12.39 -8.92 13.41
C SER A 90 -11.27 -7.98 13.00
N VAL A 91 -11.52 -7.11 12.02
CA VAL A 91 -10.67 -5.93 11.82
C VAL A 91 -11.24 -4.80 12.66
N ARG A 92 -10.50 -4.37 13.68
CA ARG A 92 -10.79 -3.14 14.40
C ARG A 92 -10.57 -1.96 13.46
N ARG A 93 -11.58 -1.10 13.32
CA ARG A 93 -11.49 0.16 12.59
C ARG A 93 -11.59 1.33 13.56
N ASP A 94 -10.49 2.04 13.70
CA ASP A 94 -10.42 3.31 14.39
C ASP A 94 -10.63 4.39 13.32
N HIS A 95 -11.88 4.84 13.13
CA HIS A 95 -12.20 5.88 12.14
C HIS A 95 -11.53 7.20 12.53
N ILE A 96 -10.62 7.70 11.69
CA ILE A 96 -9.76 8.84 12.04
C ILE A 96 -10.25 10.13 11.37
N ARG A 97 -10.62 10.07 10.09
CA ARG A 97 -11.02 11.24 9.30
C ARG A 97 -12.52 11.25 9.04
N ALA A 98 -13.19 12.34 9.39
CA ALA A 98 -14.62 12.51 9.13
C ALA A 98 -15.01 12.45 7.64
N THR A 99 -14.05 12.66 6.74
CA THR A 99 -14.20 12.58 5.27
C THR A 99 -14.04 11.17 4.71
N GLY A 100 -13.76 10.17 5.54
CA GLY A 100 -13.42 8.81 5.11
C GLY A 100 -11.92 8.52 5.21
N ASP A 101 -11.58 7.28 5.54
CA ASP A 101 -10.18 6.83 5.67
C ASP A 101 -9.70 5.98 4.48
N THR A 102 -10.62 5.60 3.58
CA THR A 102 -10.37 4.82 2.35
C THR A 102 -11.00 5.49 1.14
N ILE A 103 -10.53 5.20 -0.08
CA ILE A 103 -11.07 5.76 -1.33
C ILE A 103 -12.56 5.43 -1.45
N GLU A 104 -12.95 4.20 -1.11
CA GLU A 104 -14.34 3.76 -1.20
C GLU A 104 -15.24 4.53 -0.23
N GLU A 105 -14.75 4.81 0.99
CA GLU A 105 -15.47 5.64 1.96
C GLU A 105 -15.57 7.10 1.49
N ILE A 106 -14.49 7.67 0.96
CA ILE A 106 -14.47 9.06 0.46
C ILE A 106 -15.44 9.22 -0.71
N ASN A 107 -15.42 8.31 -1.68
CA ASN A 107 -16.27 8.36 -2.88
C ASN A 107 -17.74 8.16 -2.53
N MET A 108 -18.02 7.32 -1.53
CA MET A 108 -19.36 7.15 -1.00
C MET A 108 -19.86 8.41 -0.29
N LEU A 109 -19.05 9.01 0.60
CA LEU A 109 -19.42 10.24 1.29
C LEU A 109 -19.57 11.43 0.33
N SER A 110 -18.84 11.40 -0.78
CA SER A 110 -18.94 12.37 -1.87
C SER A 110 -20.12 12.10 -2.82
N GLY A 111 -20.75 10.93 -2.74
CA GLY A 111 -21.89 10.52 -3.55
C GLY A 111 -21.57 10.10 -4.99
N VAL A 112 -20.29 9.92 -5.36
CA VAL A 112 -19.87 9.55 -6.73
C VAL A 112 -19.70 8.03 -6.91
N ASN A 113 -19.60 7.28 -5.82
CA ASN A 113 -19.28 5.85 -5.83
C ASN A 113 -20.17 5.00 -6.76
N MET A 114 -21.45 5.36 -6.92
CA MET A 114 -22.38 4.58 -7.73
C MET A 114 -22.17 4.79 -9.23
N ALA A 115 -21.49 5.86 -9.65
CA ALA A 115 -21.23 6.19 -11.05
C ALA A 115 -19.80 5.85 -11.50
N LEU A 116 -19.04 5.16 -10.65
CA LEU A 116 -17.65 4.77 -10.89
C LEU A 116 -17.56 3.24 -10.95
N TYR A 117 -16.82 2.72 -11.93
CA TYR A 117 -16.51 1.30 -12.01
C TYR A 117 -15.48 0.95 -10.94
N GLN A 118 -15.75 -0.11 -10.19
CA GLN A 118 -15.05 -0.49 -8.96
C GLN A 118 -14.73 0.72 -8.08
N GLY A 119 -15.73 1.57 -7.85
CA GLY A 119 -15.65 2.64 -6.85
C GLY A 119 -14.86 3.88 -7.25
N ASP A 120 -13.87 3.82 -8.15
CA ASP A 120 -12.95 4.93 -8.48
C ASP A 120 -12.44 4.97 -9.94
N MET A 121 -12.92 4.10 -10.83
CA MET A 121 -12.52 4.11 -12.24
C MET A 121 -13.62 4.66 -13.16
N ILE A 122 -13.19 5.48 -14.12
CA ILE A 122 -14.00 5.90 -15.26
C ILE A 122 -13.49 5.15 -16.49
N LEU A 123 -14.42 4.54 -17.23
CA LEU A 123 -14.10 3.66 -18.35
C LEU A 123 -14.54 4.27 -19.68
N THR A 124 -13.64 4.17 -20.66
CA THR A 124 -13.98 4.44 -22.07
C THR A 124 -14.97 3.42 -22.61
N GLU A 125 -15.60 3.72 -23.76
CA GLU A 125 -16.57 2.81 -24.39
C GLU A 125 -15.95 1.46 -24.76
N GLN A 126 -14.68 1.45 -25.17
CA GLN A 126 -13.97 0.22 -25.46
C GLN A 126 -13.75 -0.60 -24.18
N GLN A 127 -13.26 0.02 -23.11
CA GLN A 127 -13.04 -0.67 -21.83
C GLN A 127 -14.34 -1.22 -21.24
N ALA A 128 -15.42 -0.44 -21.30
CA ALA A 128 -16.73 -0.88 -20.85
C ALA A 128 -17.24 -2.09 -21.66
N SER A 129 -17.04 -2.07 -22.98
CA SER A 129 -17.43 -3.19 -23.85
C SER A 129 -16.62 -4.45 -23.54
N GLU A 130 -15.31 -4.31 -23.34
CA GLU A 130 -14.42 -5.42 -22.97
C GLU A 130 -14.85 -6.07 -21.64
N VAL A 131 -15.20 -5.26 -20.61
CA VAL A 131 -15.71 -5.77 -19.33
C VAL A 131 -17.01 -6.59 -19.50
N LEU A 132 -17.89 -6.19 -20.42
CA LEU A 132 -19.15 -6.90 -20.66
C LEU A 132 -18.97 -8.19 -21.46
N GLU A 133 -18.09 -8.16 -22.47
CA GLU A 133 -17.71 -9.34 -23.25
C GLU A 133 -17.09 -10.39 -22.32
N ASP A 134 -16.19 -9.96 -21.44
CA ASP A 134 -15.53 -10.76 -20.43
C ASP A 134 -16.49 -11.54 -19.53
N ILE A 135 -17.53 -10.87 -19.02
CA ILE A 135 -18.54 -11.50 -18.16
C ILE A 135 -19.36 -12.54 -18.93
N ARG A 136 -19.63 -12.30 -20.22
CA ARG A 136 -20.43 -13.19 -21.07
C ARG A 136 -19.66 -14.41 -21.58
N GLU A 137 -18.34 -14.31 -21.74
CA GLU A 137 -17.51 -15.35 -22.39
C GLU A 137 -16.90 -16.40 -21.43
N ASN A 138 -17.19 -16.32 -20.12
CA ASN A 138 -16.71 -17.27 -19.08
C ASN A 138 -17.10 -18.76 -19.29
N GLU A 139 -17.76 -19.14 -20.39
CA GLU A 139 -18.20 -20.50 -20.72
C GLU A 139 -17.15 -21.40 -21.45
N SER A 140 -16.03 -20.88 -21.97
CA SER A 140 -15.26 -21.62 -23.01
C SER A 140 -13.85 -22.15 -22.64
N GLY A 141 -13.42 -22.06 -21.38
CA GLY A 141 -12.42 -22.98 -20.80
C GLY A 141 -10.99 -22.98 -21.39
N TYR A 142 -10.57 -21.93 -22.10
CA TYR A 142 -9.20 -21.80 -22.59
C TYR A 142 -8.64 -20.40 -22.31
N ARG A 143 -7.47 -20.34 -21.64
CA ARG A 143 -6.42 -19.28 -21.74
C ARG A 143 -6.34 -18.25 -20.60
N ARG A 144 -5.41 -17.30 -20.77
CA ARG A 144 -4.22 -16.95 -19.93
C ARG A 144 -4.31 -15.47 -19.52
N LYS A 145 -3.64 -14.96 -18.47
CA LYS A 145 -3.94 -14.78 -17.00
C LYS A 145 -4.37 -13.28 -16.83
N ARG A 146 -4.36 -12.54 -15.68
CA ARG A 146 -3.47 -11.36 -15.34
C ARG A 146 -3.98 -10.09 -14.43
N GLN A 147 -3.47 -8.78 -14.46
CA GLN A 147 -3.74 -7.47 -13.64
C GLN A 147 -3.51 -6.08 -14.34
N ALA A 148 -2.39 -5.83 -15.05
CA ALA A 148 -2.13 -4.54 -15.73
C ALA A 148 -2.87 -4.41 -17.08
N PHE A 149 -3.51 -3.28 -17.37
CA PHE A 149 -4.35 -3.11 -18.56
C PHE A 149 -3.58 -3.39 -19.85
N ARG A 150 -4.01 -4.41 -20.59
CA ARG A 150 -3.37 -4.82 -21.84
C ARG A 150 -4.44 -5.24 -22.85
N ASP A 151 -5.13 -4.25 -23.36
CA ASP A 151 -6.10 -4.41 -24.43
C ASP A 151 -5.44 -4.72 -25.79
N ASN A 152 -6.29 -4.89 -26.81
CA ASN A 152 -5.86 -5.08 -28.18
C ASN A 152 -5.03 -3.90 -28.73
N ASN A 153 -5.13 -2.70 -28.14
CA ASN A 153 -4.36 -1.53 -28.54
C ASN A 153 -2.99 -1.43 -27.85
N TYR A 154 -2.68 -2.25 -26.84
CA TYR A 154 -1.37 -2.22 -26.19
C TYR A 154 -0.22 -2.38 -27.21
N PRO A 155 0.83 -1.53 -27.17
CA PRO A 155 1.20 -0.62 -26.09
C PRO A 155 0.67 0.81 -26.22
N ASN A 156 -0.25 1.11 -27.15
CA ASN A 156 -0.72 2.49 -27.37
C ASN A 156 -1.53 3.05 -26.19
N THR A 157 -2.08 2.20 -25.33
CA THR A 157 -2.78 2.57 -24.09
C THR A 157 -1.82 2.90 -22.93
N THR A 158 -0.51 2.80 -23.15
CA THR A 158 0.51 3.33 -22.23
C THR A 158 0.90 4.77 -22.60
N TRP A 159 1.69 5.43 -21.75
CA TRP A 159 2.26 6.76 -22.01
C TRP A 159 3.66 6.67 -22.67
N PRO A 160 3.78 6.67 -24.01
CA PRO A 160 5.02 6.27 -24.70
C PRO A 160 6.20 7.24 -24.53
N ARG A 161 5.93 8.50 -24.17
CA ARG A 161 6.94 9.56 -24.01
C ARG A 161 6.99 10.10 -22.57
N GLY A 162 6.52 9.30 -21.62
CA GLY A 162 6.22 9.78 -20.28
C GLY A 162 4.85 10.45 -20.21
N VAL A 163 4.47 10.81 -18.99
CA VAL A 163 3.19 11.39 -18.63
C VAL A 163 3.33 12.90 -18.58
N ASN A 164 2.55 13.60 -19.41
CA ASN A 164 2.35 15.03 -19.23
C ASN A 164 1.19 15.26 -18.26
N TYR A 165 1.29 16.24 -17.38
CA TYR A 165 0.19 16.61 -16.50
C TYR A 165 0.10 18.12 -16.28
N TYR A 166 -1.04 18.61 -15.81
CA TYR A 166 -1.16 19.96 -15.26
C TYR A 166 -2.35 20.04 -14.30
N PHE A 167 -2.44 21.13 -13.55
CA PHE A 167 -3.49 21.34 -12.56
C PHE A 167 -4.55 22.30 -13.06
N TYR A 168 -5.81 21.98 -12.82
CA TYR A 168 -6.93 22.87 -13.13
C TYR A 168 -7.91 22.89 -11.96
N ASN A 169 -8.01 24.04 -11.28
CA ASN A 169 -8.85 24.19 -10.08
C ASN A 169 -8.59 23.08 -9.03
N ALA A 170 -7.33 22.73 -8.82
CA ALA A 170 -6.91 21.77 -7.80
C ALA A 170 -6.49 22.51 -6.52
N SER A 171 -6.82 21.95 -5.36
CA SER A 171 -6.35 22.45 -4.07
C SER A 171 -4.82 22.40 -3.94
N SER A 172 -4.25 23.19 -3.03
CA SER A 172 -2.81 23.13 -2.73
C SER A 172 -2.36 21.75 -2.26
N ASP A 173 -3.23 21.01 -1.59
CA ASP A 173 -2.96 19.64 -1.15
C ASP A 173 -2.94 18.68 -2.34
N ALA A 174 -3.94 18.73 -3.22
CA ALA A 174 -3.95 17.93 -4.44
C ALA A 174 -2.70 18.17 -5.30
N VAL A 175 -2.27 19.43 -5.45
CA VAL A 175 -1.04 19.80 -6.17
C VAL A 175 0.19 19.15 -5.53
N ARG A 176 0.37 19.30 -4.22
CA ARG A 176 1.52 18.75 -3.49
C ARG A 176 1.55 17.23 -3.56
N LEU A 177 0.43 16.59 -3.27
CA LEU A 177 0.33 15.12 -3.16
C LEU A 177 0.45 14.44 -4.52
N PHE A 178 -0.11 15.00 -5.59
CA PHE A 178 0.09 14.49 -6.94
C PHE A 178 1.56 14.55 -7.37
N ARG A 179 2.26 15.65 -7.08
CA ARG A 179 3.70 15.76 -7.37
C ARG A 179 4.52 14.72 -6.59
N LYS A 180 4.17 14.46 -5.33
CA LYS A 180 4.79 13.37 -4.54
C LYS A 180 4.51 12.01 -5.16
N ALA A 181 3.27 11.70 -5.53
CA ALA A 181 2.89 10.46 -6.20
C ALA A 181 3.63 10.25 -7.54
N ALA A 182 3.69 11.29 -8.37
CA ALA A 182 4.44 11.29 -9.63
C ALA A 182 5.94 11.04 -9.40
N THR A 183 6.50 11.59 -8.31
CA THR A 183 7.89 11.33 -7.91
C THR A 183 8.07 9.87 -7.50
N LEU A 184 7.19 9.31 -6.66
CA LEU A 184 7.28 7.91 -6.20
C LEU A 184 7.23 6.91 -7.36
N TRP A 185 6.32 7.12 -8.32
CA TRP A 185 6.29 6.30 -9.53
C TRP A 185 7.49 6.58 -10.45
N GLY A 186 7.91 7.84 -10.56
CA GLY A 186 8.99 8.26 -11.44
C GLY A 186 10.37 7.72 -11.03
N ILE A 187 10.70 7.70 -9.74
CA ILE A 187 12.02 7.26 -9.25
C ILE A 187 12.26 5.77 -9.51
N ASP A 188 11.26 4.93 -9.24
CA ASP A 188 11.37 3.48 -9.33
C ASP A 188 10.96 2.92 -10.70
N THR A 189 10.69 3.77 -11.69
CA THR A 189 10.38 3.36 -13.07
C THR A 189 11.18 4.18 -14.09
N CYS A 190 11.06 3.85 -15.37
CA CYS A 190 11.57 4.67 -16.47
C CYS A 190 10.61 5.80 -16.88
N ILE A 191 9.43 5.90 -16.25
CA ILE A 191 8.36 6.81 -16.66
C ILE A 191 8.72 8.23 -16.19
N ASN A 192 8.79 9.17 -17.12
CA ASN A 192 9.01 10.58 -16.81
C ASN A 192 7.67 11.29 -16.63
N PHE A 193 7.59 12.19 -15.65
CA PHE A 193 6.43 13.04 -15.41
C PHE A 193 6.82 14.49 -15.67
N GLY A 194 6.07 15.18 -16.52
CA GLY A 194 6.34 16.56 -16.91
C GLY A 194 5.11 17.45 -16.79
N GLU A 195 5.24 18.55 -16.05
CA GLU A 195 4.16 19.53 -15.90
C GLU A 195 4.07 20.44 -17.14
N THR A 196 2.99 20.38 -17.91
CA THR A 196 2.78 21.20 -19.11
C THR A 196 1.32 21.30 -19.53
N TYR A 197 0.90 22.51 -19.91
CA TYR A 197 -0.45 22.80 -20.44
C TYR A 197 -0.57 22.58 -21.96
N ALA A 198 0.57 22.44 -22.65
CA ALA A 198 0.66 22.45 -24.11
C ALA A 198 0.59 21.06 -24.75
N ALA A 199 0.67 19.99 -23.95
CA ALA A 199 0.58 18.63 -24.45
C ALA A 199 -0.84 18.30 -24.95
N GLU A 200 -0.92 17.56 -26.06
CA GLU A 200 -2.18 17.04 -26.59
C GLU A 200 -2.76 15.97 -25.64
N ASP A 201 -1.92 14.99 -25.27
CA ASP A 201 -2.23 13.99 -24.26
C ASP A 201 -1.66 14.41 -22.91
N ALA A 202 -2.54 14.56 -21.91
CA ALA A 202 -2.13 14.92 -20.55
C ALA A 202 -3.16 14.48 -19.50
N ILE A 203 -2.68 14.23 -18.28
CA ILE A 203 -3.52 14.13 -17.10
C ILE A 203 -3.84 15.54 -16.59
N VAL A 204 -5.11 15.84 -16.40
CA VAL A 204 -5.58 17.11 -15.82
C VAL A 204 -6.04 16.82 -14.40
N VAL A 205 -5.23 17.24 -13.43
CA VAL A 205 -5.56 17.02 -12.01
C VAL A 205 -6.53 18.11 -11.57
N ILE A 206 -7.68 17.68 -11.04
CA ILE A 206 -8.78 18.55 -10.63
C ILE A 206 -9.26 18.21 -9.23
N GLU A 207 -9.96 19.15 -8.61
CA GLU A 207 -10.73 18.91 -7.39
C GLU A 207 -12.21 18.73 -7.75
N SER A 208 -12.62 17.49 -8.00
CA SER A 208 -14.02 17.10 -8.20
C SER A 208 -14.56 16.36 -6.96
N ALA A 209 -15.81 15.89 -7.02
CA ALA A 209 -16.32 14.99 -5.99
C ALA A 209 -15.61 13.63 -6.09
N GLY A 210 -15.06 13.16 -4.95
CA GLY A 210 -14.33 11.90 -4.82
C GLY A 210 -12.92 11.87 -5.45
N CYS A 211 -12.29 10.69 -5.34
CA CYS A 211 -11.01 10.31 -5.90
C CYS A 211 -11.27 9.31 -7.03
N TRP A 212 -10.80 9.60 -8.23
CA TRP A 212 -11.00 8.69 -9.36
C TRP A 212 -10.07 9.03 -10.53
N SER A 213 -9.89 8.04 -11.41
CA SER A 213 -9.11 8.18 -12.63
C SER A 213 -9.60 7.30 -13.76
N HIS A 214 -9.09 7.57 -14.96
CA HIS A 214 -9.17 6.66 -16.09
C HIS A 214 -8.10 5.58 -15.98
N VAL A 215 -8.33 4.42 -16.61
CA VAL A 215 -7.32 3.35 -16.69
C VAL A 215 -6.46 3.50 -17.95
N GLY A 216 -5.18 3.81 -17.78
CA GLY A 216 -4.23 4.01 -18.88
C GLY A 216 -4.40 5.35 -19.62
N ARG A 217 -3.69 5.49 -20.75
CA ARG A 217 -3.77 6.67 -21.63
C ARG A 217 -4.95 6.51 -22.61
N ILE A 218 -5.97 7.35 -22.45
CA ILE A 218 -7.18 7.31 -23.30
C ILE A 218 -7.12 8.23 -24.52
N GLY A 219 -6.11 9.10 -24.59
CA GLY A 219 -5.93 10.07 -25.67
C GLY A 219 -6.60 11.42 -25.38
N GLY A 220 -5.92 12.50 -25.78
CA GLY A 220 -6.27 13.85 -25.40
C GLY A 220 -6.05 14.11 -23.90
N LYS A 221 -6.67 15.17 -23.41
CA LYS A 221 -6.68 15.51 -21.99
C LYS A 221 -7.70 14.63 -21.24
N GLN A 222 -7.25 13.93 -20.20
CA GLN A 222 -8.07 13.08 -19.33
C GLN A 222 -8.02 13.59 -17.90
N LEU A 223 -9.16 13.63 -17.20
CA LEU A 223 -9.21 14.15 -15.83
C LEU A 223 -8.76 13.08 -14.83
N LEU A 224 -8.21 13.53 -13.71
CA LEU A 224 -7.95 12.74 -12.51
C LEU A 224 -8.40 13.60 -11.32
N SER A 225 -9.33 13.08 -10.52
CA SER A 225 -9.87 13.80 -9.37
C SER A 225 -9.09 13.47 -8.10
N LEU A 226 -8.61 14.51 -7.43
CA LEU A 226 -8.19 14.46 -6.03
C LEU A 226 -9.07 15.47 -5.27
N GLY A 227 -10.31 15.05 -5.01
CA GLY A 227 -11.32 15.82 -4.30
C GLY A 227 -11.09 15.94 -2.79
N ALA A 228 -12.06 16.55 -2.12
CA ALA A 228 -12.10 16.61 -0.66
C ALA A 228 -12.10 15.20 -0.06
N GLY A 229 -11.20 14.93 0.88
CA GLY A 229 -10.97 13.61 1.47
C GLY A 229 -9.82 12.83 0.83
N CYS A 230 -9.45 13.15 -0.42
CA CYS A 230 -8.38 12.45 -1.16
C CYS A 230 -6.97 12.88 -0.77
N GLU A 231 -6.80 13.70 0.28
CA GLU A 231 -5.55 14.36 0.64
C GLU A 231 -4.53 13.40 1.30
N SER A 232 -4.11 12.37 0.59
CA SER A 232 -2.93 11.57 0.92
C SER A 232 -2.13 11.18 -0.33
N VAL A 233 -0.82 10.99 -0.15
CA VAL A 233 0.10 10.51 -1.18
C VAL A 233 -0.28 9.10 -1.61
N ALA A 234 -0.79 8.28 -0.69
CA ALA A 234 -1.28 6.94 -1.00
C ALA A 234 -2.43 6.99 -2.02
N VAL A 235 -3.45 7.83 -1.79
CA VAL A 235 -4.57 8.02 -2.73
C VAL A 235 -4.06 8.59 -4.06
N ALA A 236 -3.25 9.64 -4.05
CA ALA A 236 -2.70 10.21 -5.28
C ALA A 236 -1.86 9.20 -6.08
N ALA A 237 -1.09 8.33 -5.41
CA ALA A 237 -0.31 7.28 -6.05
C ALA A 237 -1.19 6.16 -6.61
N HIS A 238 -2.30 5.83 -5.94
CA HIS A 238 -3.32 4.89 -6.41
C HIS A 238 -4.00 5.40 -7.69
N GLU A 239 -4.53 6.63 -7.66
CA GLU A 239 -5.19 7.22 -8.84
C GLU A 239 -4.22 7.40 -10.02
N LEU A 240 -2.96 7.73 -9.74
CA LEU A 240 -1.94 7.79 -10.78
C LEU A 240 -1.61 6.40 -11.33
N ALA A 241 -1.67 5.35 -10.52
CA ALA A 241 -1.47 3.98 -11.00
C ALA A 241 -2.58 3.53 -11.95
N HIS A 242 -3.84 3.93 -11.69
CA HIS A 242 -4.93 3.77 -12.67
C HIS A 242 -4.58 4.46 -13.99
N ALA A 243 -4.22 5.75 -13.96
CA ALA A 243 -3.84 6.49 -15.17
C ALA A 243 -2.62 5.88 -15.90
N LEU A 244 -1.75 5.17 -15.18
CA LEU A 244 -0.63 4.42 -15.75
C LEU A 244 -1.04 3.04 -16.32
N GLY A 245 -2.24 2.56 -16.04
CA GLY A 245 -2.82 1.35 -16.62
C GLY A 245 -3.02 0.21 -15.63
N PHE A 246 -3.12 0.44 -14.32
CA PHE A 246 -3.43 -0.63 -13.37
C PHE A 246 -4.92 -0.69 -13.04
N TYR A 247 -5.46 -1.92 -13.03
CA TYR A 247 -6.72 -2.23 -12.34
C TYR A 247 -6.43 -2.69 -10.91
N HIS A 248 -7.48 -2.77 -10.13
CA HIS A 248 -7.44 -3.31 -8.78
C HIS A 248 -6.94 -4.75 -8.68
N THR A 249 -6.17 -5.03 -7.63
CA THR A 249 -5.62 -6.35 -7.33
C THR A 249 -6.71 -7.35 -6.98
N GLN A 250 -7.74 -6.96 -6.23
CA GLN A 250 -8.87 -7.84 -5.89
C GLN A 250 -9.76 -8.19 -7.10
N SER A 251 -9.51 -7.60 -8.26
CA SER A 251 -10.26 -7.87 -9.49
C SER A 251 -9.57 -8.88 -10.39
N ARG A 252 -8.35 -9.31 -10.02
CA ARG A 252 -7.59 -10.30 -10.78
C ARG A 252 -8.37 -11.59 -10.96
N HIS A 253 -8.25 -12.18 -12.14
CA HIS A 253 -8.77 -13.51 -12.47
C HIS A 253 -8.34 -14.64 -11.49
N ASP A 254 -7.19 -14.51 -10.81
CA ASP A 254 -6.63 -15.51 -9.89
C ASP A 254 -6.89 -15.20 -8.41
N ARG A 255 -7.67 -14.15 -8.10
CA ARG A 255 -7.89 -13.69 -6.71
C ARG A 255 -8.47 -14.77 -5.80
N ASP A 256 -9.31 -15.67 -6.32
CA ASP A 256 -10.07 -16.62 -5.49
C ASP A 256 -9.18 -17.73 -4.93
N SER A 257 -7.90 -17.78 -5.33
CA SER A 257 -6.86 -18.59 -4.69
C SER A 257 -6.29 -17.93 -3.42
N PHE A 258 -6.57 -16.66 -3.18
CA PHE A 258 -5.97 -15.81 -2.13
C PHE A 258 -7.01 -15.16 -1.21
N ILE A 259 -8.17 -14.79 -1.75
CA ILE A 259 -9.24 -14.14 -1.01
C ILE A 259 -10.58 -14.81 -1.25
N THR A 260 -11.49 -14.65 -0.28
CA THR A 260 -12.89 -15.03 -0.39
C THR A 260 -13.75 -13.78 -0.13
N ILE A 261 -14.72 -13.56 -1.01
CA ILE A 261 -15.69 -12.46 -0.91
C ILE A 261 -16.95 -12.97 -0.22
N ASP A 262 -17.30 -12.35 0.90
CA ASP A 262 -18.54 -12.59 1.64
C ASP A 262 -19.63 -11.62 1.19
N VAL A 263 -20.43 -12.09 0.24
CA VAL A 263 -21.44 -11.29 -0.47
C VAL A 263 -22.49 -10.70 0.48
N TYR A 264 -22.72 -11.32 1.64
CA TYR A 264 -23.70 -10.83 2.62
C TYR A 264 -23.27 -9.57 3.36
N ASN A 265 -21.96 -9.28 3.40
CA ASN A 265 -21.42 -8.09 4.04
C ASN A 265 -21.16 -6.94 3.05
N ILE A 266 -21.29 -7.19 1.75
CA ILE A 266 -21.20 -6.16 0.71
C ILE A 266 -22.46 -5.28 0.76
N ARG A 267 -22.29 -3.98 0.48
CA ARG A 267 -23.40 -3.06 0.27
C ARG A 267 -24.29 -3.51 -0.89
N GLN A 268 -25.59 -3.35 -0.73
CA GLN A 268 -26.55 -3.67 -1.79
C GLN A 268 -26.23 -2.85 -3.05
N GLY A 269 -26.18 -3.51 -4.21
CA GLY A 269 -25.91 -2.87 -5.50
C GLY A 269 -24.41 -2.72 -5.82
N TRP A 270 -23.53 -3.17 -4.92
CA TRP A 270 -22.08 -3.16 -5.12
C TRP A 270 -21.51 -4.53 -5.49
N GLU A 271 -22.31 -5.59 -5.54
CA GLU A 271 -21.85 -6.94 -5.87
C GLU A 271 -21.18 -6.98 -7.25
N THR A 272 -21.71 -6.19 -8.19
CA THR A 272 -21.19 -6.03 -9.56
C THR A 272 -19.79 -5.41 -9.61
N GLN A 273 -19.36 -4.72 -8.55
CA GLN A 273 -18.02 -4.13 -8.46
C GLN A 273 -16.93 -5.19 -8.22
N PHE A 274 -17.32 -6.43 -7.91
CA PHE A 274 -16.43 -7.56 -7.67
C PHE A 274 -16.42 -8.58 -8.81
N THR A 275 -16.90 -8.21 -10.00
CA THR A 275 -16.67 -9.02 -11.21
C THR A 275 -15.17 -9.20 -11.45
N LYS A 276 -14.74 -10.43 -11.72
CA LYS A 276 -13.34 -10.69 -12.10
C LYS A 276 -13.06 -10.11 -13.47
N GLN A 277 -11.87 -9.56 -13.61
CA GLN A 277 -11.25 -9.35 -14.92
C GLN A 277 -10.93 -10.72 -15.52
N THR A 278 -11.06 -10.86 -16.84
CA THR A 278 -10.73 -12.12 -17.50
C THR A 278 -9.23 -12.27 -17.68
N PRO A 279 -8.78 -13.47 -18.06
CA PRO A 279 -7.43 -13.65 -18.55
C PRO A 279 -7.09 -12.75 -19.78
N GLU A 280 -8.05 -12.31 -20.57
CA GLU A 280 -7.81 -11.59 -21.83
C GLU A 280 -7.52 -10.09 -21.63
N THR A 281 -8.11 -9.43 -20.64
CA THR A 281 -8.08 -7.96 -20.43
C THR A 281 -7.05 -7.47 -19.39
N ASN A 282 -6.32 -8.38 -18.76
CA ASN A 282 -5.47 -8.11 -17.59
C ASN A 282 -3.98 -8.47 -17.95
N TYR A 283 -2.87 -7.90 -17.36
CA TYR A 283 -1.44 -8.40 -17.42
C TYR A 283 -0.65 -8.50 -16.05
N ASN A 284 -0.47 -9.69 -15.43
CA ASN A 284 0.27 -9.98 -14.17
C ASN A 284 1.75 -10.26 -14.34
N TYR A 285 2.26 -10.45 -15.57
CA TYR A 285 3.67 -10.78 -15.84
C TYR A 285 4.24 -11.99 -15.07
N ASN A 286 3.40 -13.00 -14.78
CA ASN A 286 3.74 -14.15 -13.92
C ASN A 286 4.16 -13.76 -12.49
N ILE A 287 3.74 -12.58 -12.03
CA ILE A 287 3.87 -12.14 -10.65
C ILE A 287 2.65 -12.67 -9.89
N THR A 288 2.91 -13.26 -8.72
CA THR A 288 1.86 -13.78 -7.84
C THR A 288 1.00 -12.65 -7.27
N TYR A 289 -0.12 -13.00 -6.65
CA TYR A 289 -0.93 -12.06 -5.89
C TYR A 289 -0.13 -11.50 -4.72
N ASP A 290 -0.22 -10.18 -4.48
CA ASP A 290 0.31 -9.55 -3.27
C ASP A 290 -0.85 -8.93 -2.51
N TYR A 291 -1.02 -9.30 -1.24
CA TYR A 291 -2.02 -8.69 -0.39
C TYR A 291 -1.72 -7.21 -0.13
N GLY A 292 -0.45 -6.82 -0.15
CA GLY A 292 0.01 -5.49 0.25
C GLY A 292 0.16 -4.47 -0.87
N THR A 293 -0.48 -4.67 -2.03
CA THR A 293 -0.45 -3.68 -3.12
C THR A 293 -1.26 -2.43 -2.79
N ILE A 294 -0.85 -1.26 -3.31
CA ILE A 294 -1.64 -0.03 -3.18
C ILE A 294 -2.97 -0.11 -3.93
N MET A 295 -3.06 -0.97 -4.96
CA MET A 295 -4.27 -1.24 -5.74
C MET A 295 -5.21 -2.29 -5.12
N HIS A 296 -5.05 -2.67 -3.84
CA HIS A 296 -5.92 -3.68 -3.20
C HIS A 296 -6.84 -3.05 -2.17
N TYR A 297 -8.14 -3.33 -2.28
CA TYR A 297 -9.13 -2.91 -1.29
C TYR A 297 -8.85 -3.42 0.12
N GLY A 298 -9.34 -2.68 1.12
CA GLY A 298 -9.36 -3.14 2.50
C GLY A 298 -10.35 -4.29 2.71
N ALA A 299 -10.19 -5.03 3.82
CA ALA A 299 -11.07 -6.12 4.23
C ALA A 299 -12.53 -5.67 4.45
N THR A 300 -12.71 -4.38 4.68
CA THR A 300 -13.95 -3.79 5.20
C THR A 300 -14.38 -2.52 4.46
N SER A 301 -13.65 -2.10 3.42
CA SER A 301 -13.84 -0.83 2.68
C SER A 301 -15.25 -0.63 2.10
N VAL A 302 -15.86 -1.67 1.54
CA VAL A 302 -17.24 -1.60 0.99
C VAL A 302 -18.30 -2.23 1.91
N SER A 303 -17.97 -2.46 3.18
CA SER A 303 -18.88 -3.16 4.10
C SER A 303 -20.14 -2.35 4.40
N ALA A 304 -21.29 -3.02 4.37
CA ALA A 304 -22.59 -2.43 4.72
C ALA A 304 -22.79 -2.27 6.24
N ASN A 305 -22.16 -3.15 7.02
CA ASN A 305 -22.43 -3.35 8.44
C ASN A 305 -21.16 -3.23 9.31
N GLY A 306 -20.04 -2.80 8.70
CA GLY A 306 -18.74 -2.72 9.35
C GLY A 306 -17.98 -4.05 9.42
N GLN A 307 -18.62 -5.18 9.08
CA GLN A 307 -18.00 -6.51 9.11
C GLN A 307 -17.13 -6.77 7.88
N ILE A 308 -16.25 -7.77 7.99
CA ILE A 308 -15.34 -8.18 6.91
C ILE A 308 -16.16 -8.73 5.74
N PHE A 309 -16.04 -8.10 4.58
CA PHE A 309 -16.59 -8.61 3.33
C PHE A 309 -15.54 -9.33 2.48
N MET A 310 -14.24 -9.07 2.72
CA MET A 310 -13.14 -9.73 2.00
C MET A 310 -12.20 -10.39 2.99
N ARG A 311 -12.10 -11.72 2.92
CA ARG A 311 -11.25 -12.53 3.80
C ARG A 311 -10.04 -13.03 3.03
N THR A 312 -8.86 -12.93 3.63
CA THR A 312 -7.65 -13.58 3.11
C THR A 312 -7.64 -15.05 3.52
N HIS A 313 -7.16 -15.93 2.63
CA HIS A 313 -7.04 -17.37 2.93
C HIS A 313 -6.01 -17.65 4.02
N ASP A 314 -4.91 -16.89 4.03
CA ASP A 314 -4.06 -16.78 5.20
C ASP A 314 -4.54 -15.59 6.05
N PRO A 315 -5.17 -15.84 7.21
CA PRO A 315 -5.83 -14.81 8.01
C PRO A 315 -4.85 -13.79 8.62
N LEU A 316 -3.54 -14.08 8.64
CA LEU A 316 -2.54 -13.12 9.13
C LEU A 316 -2.29 -11.97 8.14
N PHE A 317 -2.74 -12.09 6.88
CA PHE A 317 -2.71 -10.99 5.89
C PHE A 317 -3.92 -10.06 5.96
N LEU A 318 -4.88 -10.30 6.86
CA LEU A 318 -6.11 -9.51 6.89
C LEU A 318 -5.88 -8.02 7.18
N GLN A 319 -4.86 -7.67 7.98
CA GLN A 319 -4.43 -6.27 8.19
C GLN A 319 -3.43 -5.76 7.15
N THR A 320 -3.03 -6.59 6.18
CA THR A 320 -2.12 -6.20 5.08
C THR A 320 -2.89 -5.64 3.88
N ILE A 321 -4.09 -6.15 3.58
CA ILE A 321 -4.94 -5.66 2.48
C ILE A 321 -5.49 -4.27 2.77
N GLY A 322 -5.57 -3.39 1.75
CA GLY A 322 -5.81 -1.95 1.93
C GLY A 322 -4.54 -1.11 2.13
N SER A 323 -3.40 -1.63 1.68
CA SER A 323 -2.06 -1.07 1.92
C SER A 323 -1.90 0.38 1.41
N PRO A 324 -1.28 1.30 2.17
CA PRO A 324 -0.97 2.65 1.70
C PRO A 324 0.34 2.73 0.89
N PHE A 325 1.01 1.60 0.62
CA PHE A 325 2.34 1.57 0.03
C PHE A 325 2.34 0.92 -1.36
N ILE A 326 3.09 1.50 -2.29
CA ILE A 326 3.43 0.85 -3.56
C ILE A 326 4.33 -0.36 -3.26
N SER A 327 3.78 -1.55 -3.46
CA SER A 327 4.47 -2.81 -3.21
C SER A 327 5.63 -3.03 -4.20
N PHE A 328 6.57 -3.89 -3.83
CA PHE A 328 7.66 -4.26 -4.72
C PHE A 328 7.16 -4.93 -6.01
N TYR A 329 6.10 -5.74 -5.92
CA TYR A 329 5.50 -6.38 -7.08
C TYR A 329 4.81 -5.40 -8.02
N GLU A 330 4.20 -4.33 -7.52
CA GLU A 330 3.67 -3.26 -8.37
C GLU A 330 4.77 -2.51 -9.10
N LYS A 331 5.89 -2.19 -8.41
CA LYS A 331 7.06 -1.58 -9.06
C LYS A 331 7.58 -2.47 -10.18
N LEU A 332 7.76 -3.78 -9.91
CA LEU A 332 8.20 -4.74 -10.91
C LEU A 332 7.20 -4.84 -12.08
N MET A 333 5.91 -4.93 -11.78
CA MET A 333 4.84 -5.01 -12.77
C MET A 333 4.81 -3.78 -13.68
N MET A 334 4.93 -2.58 -13.10
CA MET A 334 4.91 -1.31 -13.83
C MET A 334 6.13 -1.21 -14.76
N ASN A 335 7.31 -1.59 -14.25
CA ASN A 335 8.53 -1.63 -15.05
C ASN A 335 8.46 -2.62 -16.21
N LEU A 336 7.82 -3.78 -16.01
CA LEU A 336 7.59 -4.74 -17.10
C LEU A 336 6.55 -4.21 -18.10
N HIS A 337 5.51 -3.54 -17.61
CA HIS A 337 4.44 -2.99 -18.43
C HIS A 337 4.89 -1.88 -19.37
N TYR A 338 5.76 -1.00 -18.88
CA TYR A 338 6.40 0.07 -19.65
C TYR A 338 7.72 -0.34 -20.29
N LYS A 339 8.10 -1.63 -20.21
CA LYS A 339 9.36 -2.18 -20.74
C LYS A 339 10.61 -1.45 -20.24
N CYS A 340 10.54 -0.87 -19.05
CA CYS A 340 11.64 -0.15 -18.42
C CYS A 340 12.86 -1.05 -18.17
N LEU A 341 12.64 -2.36 -17.98
CA LEU A 341 13.73 -3.29 -17.72
C LEU A 341 14.57 -3.61 -18.96
N ASP A 342 14.07 -3.31 -20.16
CA ASP A 342 14.80 -3.47 -21.42
C ASP A 342 15.99 -2.48 -21.51
N ASN A 343 15.97 -1.41 -20.70
CA ASN A 343 17.08 -0.46 -20.57
C ASN A 343 18.35 -1.09 -19.99
N CYS A 344 18.22 -2.19 -19.24
CA CYS A 344 19.31 -2.82 -18.54
C CYS A 344 19.68 -4.18 -19.13
N LYS A 345 20.97 -4.37 -19.45
CA LYS A 345 21.51 -5.65 -19.93
C LYS A 345 21.41 -6.75 -18.86
N GLN A 346 21.38 -8.01 -19.31
CA GLN A 346 21.30 -9.21 -18.46
C GLN A 346 22.37 -9.27 -17.35
N GLU A 347 23.57 -8.74 -17.60
CA GLU A 347 24.66 -8.71 -16.60
C GLU A 347 24.31 -7.92 -15.32
N HIS A 348 23.44 -6.92 -15.43
CA HIS A 348 22.99 -6.12 -14.29
C HIS A 348 22.04 -6.93 -13.40
N TRP A 349 21.19 -7.77 -14.00
CA TRP A 349 20.25 -8.62 -13.27
C TRP A 349 20.95 -9.56 -12.30
N ASN A 350 22.12 -10.07 -12.68
CA ASN A 350 22.90 -11.00 -11.84
C ASN A 350 23.48 -10.35 -10.58
N LYS A 351 23.53 -9.01 -10.52
CA LYS A 351 24.05 -8.26 -9.36
C LYS A 351 23.02 -8.15 -8.24
N CYS A 352 21.74 -7.97 -8.58
CA CYS A 352 20.67 -7.78 -7.60
C CYS A 352 20.45 -9.03 -6.75
N LYS A 353 20.40 -8.86 -5.43
CA LYS A 353 20.16 -9.92 -4.44
C LYS A 353 18.75 -9.86 -3.90
N ASN A 354 18.39 -10.90 -3.16
CA ASN A 354 17.10 -11.01 -2.45
C ASN A 354 15.86 -10.80 -3.33
N GLY A 355 15.96 -11.04 -4.64
CA GLY A 355 14.86 -10.88 -5.59
C GLY A 355 14.67 -9.46 -6.14
N GLY A 356 15.59 -8.53 -5.86
CA GLY A 356 15.64 -7.21 -6.48
C GLY A 356 15.84 -7.27 -8.00
N PHE A 357 15.54 -6.17 -8.69
CA PHE A 357 15.75 -6.03 -10.15
C PHE A 357 16.54 -4.76 -10.48
N PRO A 358 17.26 -4.69 -11.62
CA PRO A 358 18.06 -3.52 -11.98
C PRO A 358 17.23 -2.26 -12.07
N HIS A 359 17.74 -1.17 -11.51
CA HIS A 359 17.06 0.12 -11.53
C HIS A 359 17.05 0.67 -12.97
N PRO A 360 15.89 0.97 -13.56
CA PRO A 360 15.76 1.27 -15.00
C PRO A 360 16.42 2.59 -15.42
N ARG A 361 16.67 3.48 -14.46
CA ARG A 361 17.42 4.74 -14.65
C ARG A 361 18.91 4.64 -14.32
N ASN A 362 19.34 3.59 -13.62
CA ASN A 362 20.73 3.36 -13.26
C ASN A 362 20.98 1.86 -13.08
N CYS A 363 21.37 1.18 -14.15
CA CYS A 363 21.52 -0.28 -14.16
C CYS A 363 22.60 -0.82 -13.21
N ASN A 364 23.41 0.03 -12.57
CA ASN A 364 24.37 -0.39 -11.54
C ASN A 364 23.79 -0.42 -10.13
N LYS A 365 22.54 0.01 -9.94
CA LYS A 365 21.78 -0.12 -8.70
C LYS A 365 20.57 -1.03 -8.93
N CYS A 366 19.95 -1.46 -7.85
CA CYS A 366 18.78 -2.32 -7.85
C CYS A 366 17.61 -1.65 -7.12
N ILE A 367 16.40 -1.91 -7.60
CA ILE A 367 15.18 -1.69 -6.82
C ILE A 367 15.01 -2.91 -5.92
N CYS A 368 14.79 -2.66 -4.63
CA CYS A 368 14.84 -3.67 -3.58
C CYS A 368 13.46 -3.97 -3.00
N PRO A 369 13.18 -5.23 -2.64
CA PRO A 369 12.01 -5.56 -1.82
C PRO A 369 12.00 -4.80 -0.50
N SER A 370 10.81 -4.54 0.04
CA SER A 370 10.66 -3.88 1.35
C SER A 370 11.53 -4.55 2.41
N GLY A 371 12.24 -3.76 3.23
CA GLY A 371 13.15 -4.26 4.25
C GLY A 371 14.53 -4.72 3.74
N TYR A 372 14.84 -4.59 2.44
CA TYR A 372 16.17 -4.77 1.87
C TYR A 372 16.63 -3.49 1.17
N GLY A 373 17.92 -3.21 1.15
CA GLY A 373 18.50 -1.99 0.60
C GLY A 373 19.97 -2.13 0.21
N GLY A 374 20.64 -0.99 0.03
CA GLY A 374 21.94 -0.92 -0.62
C GLY A 374 21.84 -1.07 -2.14
N ASP A 375 22.93 -0.80 -2.85
CA ASP A 375 22.94 -0.81 -4.32
C ASP A 375 22.51 -2.15 -4.94
N PHE A 376 22.68 -3.27 -4.20
CA PHE A 376 22.38 -4.62 -4.68
C PHE A 376 21.33 -5.36 -3.86
N CYS A 377 20.60 -4.68 -2.97
CA CYS A 377 19.57 -5.27 -2.11
C CYS A 377 20.10 -6.34 -1.13
N ASP A 378 21.38 -6.27 -0.77
CA ASP A 378 22.08 -7.18 0.14
C ASP A 378 22.37 -6.58 1.52
N GLN A 379 21.84 -5.38 1.77
CA GLN A 379 22.01 -4.65 3.02
C GLN A 379 20.66 -4.34 3.66
N ARG A 380 20.67 -4.03 4.96
CA ARG A 380 19.52 -3.42 5.63
C ARG A 380 19.34 -2.00 5.05
N PRO A 381 18.10 -1.55 4.80
CA PRO A 381 17.85 -0.16 4.41
C PRO A 381 18.51 0.85 5.37
N ALA A 382 18.87 2.02 4.83
CA ALA A 382 19.41 3.13 5.61
C ALA A 382 18.35 3.70 6.58
N GLY A 383 18.79 4.54 7.52
CA GLY A 383 17.92 5.11 8.55
C GLY A 383 17.89 4.29 9.85
N CYS A 384 16.90 4.57 10.70
CA CYS A 384 16.77 3.97 12.02
C CYS A 384 16.53 2.46 11.99
N GLY A 385 16.70 1.83 13.15
CA GLY A 385 16.73 0.38 13.31
C GLY A 385 18.14 -0.21 13.19
N LYS A 386 18.26 -1.54 13.31
CA LYS A 386 19.54 -2.24 13.39
C LYS A 386 19.43 -3.73 13.06
N ILE A 387 20.59 -4.37 12.85
CA ILE A 387 20.68 -5.83 12.79
C ILE A 387 20.67 -6.38 14.23
N LEU A 388 19.81 -7.37 14.48
CA LEU A 388 19.60 -8.03 15.76
C LEU A 388 19.97 -9.50 15.63
N THR A 389 20.89 -10.00 16.47
CA THR A 389 21.28 -11.41 16.43
C THR A 389 20.28 -12.28 17.17
N ALA A 390 19.66 -13.25 16.49
CA ALA A 390 18.76 -14.22 17.10
C ALA A 390 19.55 -15.31 17.86
N THR A 391 19.10 -15.65 19.06
CA THR A 391 19.59 -16.79 19.85
C THR A 391 18.45 -17.79 20.10
N GLU A 392 18.73 -18.94 20.72
CA GLU A 392 17.69 -19.94 21.05
C GLU A 392 16.71 -19.46 22.13
N SER A 393 17.13 -18.52 22.97
CA SER A 393 16.28 -17.88 23.97
C SER A 393 15.53 -16.69 23.38
N TYR A 394 14.31 -16.44 23.87
CA TYR A 394 13.57 -15.24 23.50
C TYR A 394 14.33 -13.96 23.85
N GLN A 395 14.32 -13.04 22.90
CA GLN A 395 14.82 -11.67 23.01
C GLN A 395 13.71 -10.71 22.59
N THR A 396 13.73 -9.49 23.10
CA THR A 396 12.69 -8.49 22.83
C THR A 396 13.21 -7.40 21.90
N LEU A 397 12.42 -7.08 20.89
CA LEU A 397 12.51 -5.82 20.13
C LEU A 397 11.39 -4.91 20.63
N ASN A 398 11.75 -3.74 21.13
CA ASN A 398 10.82 -2.69 21.54
C ASN A 398 11.21 -1.43 20.78
N ASP A 399 10.36 -0.98 19.88
CA ASP A 399 10.63 0.13 18.97
C ASP A 399 9.47 1.14 18.97
N SER A 400 9.80 2.42 18.94
CA SER A 400 8.82 3.51 18.92
C SER A 400 9.12 4.44 17.75
N VAL A 401 8.14 4.63 16.87
CA VAL A 401 8.28 5.41 15.63
C VAL A 401 7.08 6.33 15.43
N GLY A 402 7.31 7.55 14.94
CA GLY A 402 6.27 8.56 14.69
C GLY A 402 6.59 9.92 15.31
N ARG A 403 5.63 10.85 15.26
CA ARG A 403 5.82 12.22 15.75
C ARG A 403 5.40 12.37 17.22
N TRP A 404 6.28 12.92 18.05
CA TRP A 404 5.94 13.25 19.45
C TRP A 404 4.95 14.41 19.56
N ASN A 405 5.04 15.39 18.65
CA ASN A 405 4.15 16.54 18.55
C ASN A 405 3.35 16.44 17.25
N TYR A 406 2.54 15.39 17.11
CA TYR A 406 1.68 15.25 15.94
C TYR A 406 0.62 16.36 15.92
N ASP A 407 0.63 17.15 14.85
CA ASP A 407 -0.39 18.15 14.56
C ASP A 407 -1.10 17.74 13.26
N PRO A 408 -2.39 17.37 13.32
CA PRO A 408 -3.15 16.95 12.13
C PRO A 408 -3.37 18.09 11.12
N SER A 409 -3.06 19.34 11.47
CA SER A 409 -3.07 20.47 10.54
C SER A 409 -1.75 20.65 9.78
N MET A 410 -0.69 19.92 10.16
CA MET A 410 0.55 19.91 9.39
C MET A 410 0.34 19.09 8.12
N ASN A 411 0.75 19.66 7.00
CA ASN A 411 0.57 19.14 5.64
C ASN A 411 1.53 17.97 5.28
N THR A 412 1.87 17.13 6.26
CA THR A 412 2.86 16.06 6.13
C THR A 412 2.19 14.69 6.10
N ASP A 413 2.33 13.96 5.00
CA ASP A 413 1.80 12.60 4.83
C ASP A 413 2.91 11.54 4.81
N GLU A 414 4.09 11.88 5.35
CA GLU A 414 5.27 11.01 5.30
C GLU A 414 5.30 10.02 6.46
N PHE A 415 5.65 8.77 6.15
CA PHE A 415 5.89 7.75 7.14
C PHE A 415 7.30 7.87 7.70
N TYR A 416 7.40 7.95 9.03
CA TYR A 416 8.63 7.59 9.73
C TYR A 416 8.73 6.07 9.73
N MET A 417 9.86 5.53 9.29
CA MET A 417 10.07 4.09 9.18
C MET A 417 11.41 3.69 9.78
N CYS A 418 11.43 2.63 10.59
CA CYS A 418 12.66 1.98 11.06
C CYS A 418 12.77 0.56 10.50
N TYR A 419 13.98 0.19 10.13
CA TYR A 419 14.27 -1.08 9.47
C TYR A 419 15.15 -1.93 10.35
N TYR A 420 14.67 -3.12 10.72
CA TYR A 420 15.41 -4.09 11.51
C TYR A 420 15.62 -5.37 10.71
N TRP A 421 16.77 -6.02 10.92
CA TRP A 421 17.01 -7.39 10.47
C TRP A 421 17.22 -8.26 11.68
N ILE A 422 16.28 -9.16 11.96
CA ILE A 422 16.53 -10.23 12.92
C ILE A 422 17.28 -11.31 12.17
N GLN A 423 18.51 -11.62 12.60
CA GLN A 423 19.45 -12.46 11.88
C GLN A 423 19.95 -13.61 12.75
N GLY A 424 19.75 -14.84 12.27
CA GLY A 424 20.32 -16.06 12.84
C GLY A 424 21.42 -16.65 11.95
N PRO A 425 22.07 -17.74 12.40
CA PRO A 425 23.05 -18.47 11.61
C PRO A 425 22.49 -18.93 10.24
N PRO A 426 23.31 -19.07 9.19
CA PRO A 426 22.87 -19.65 7.92
C PRO A 426 22.12 -20.97 8.11
N GLY A 427 21.01 -21.15 7.37
CA GLY A 427 20.12 -22.31 7.51
C GLY A 427 19.12 -22.23 8.67
N SER A 428 19.28 -21.29 9.61
CA SER A 428 18.34 -21.13 10.72
C SER A 428 17.00 -20.54 10.26
N LYS A 429 15.93 -20.87 10.97
CA LYS A 429 14.63 -20.20 10.92
C LYS A 429 14.46 -19.38 12.19
N ILE A 430 13.68 -18.30 12.09
CA ILE A 430 13.46 -17.34 13.17
C ILE A 430 11.98 -17.33 13.48
N GLU A 431 11.66 -17.50 14.75
CA GLU A 431 10.33 -17.32 15.29
C GLU A 431 10.21 -15.87 15.78
N VAL A 432 9.14 -15.18 15.37
CA VAL A 432 8.80 -13.82 15.78
C VAL A 432 7.37 -13.80 16.30
N VAL A 433 7.18 -13.28 17.51
CA VAL A 433 5.89 -13.17 18.19
C VAL A 433 5.52 -11.70 18.30
N PHE A 434 4.32 -11.35 17.86
CA PHE A 434 3.75 -10.02 18.03
C PHE A 434 3.18 -9.88 19.45
N VAL A 435 3.82 -9.08 20.30
CA VAL A 435 3.52 -9.06 21.75
C VAL A 435 2.65 -7.87 22.14
N ASN A 436 2.99 -6.67 21.66
CA ASN A 436 2.26 -5.46 22.01
C ASN A 436 2.37 -4.39 20.93
N TYR A 437 1.37 -3.51 20.87
CA TYR A 437 1.29 -2.40 19.93
C TYR A 437 0.44 -1.24 20.47
N THR A 438 0.73 0.00 20.05
CA THR A 438 -0.10 1.18 20.36
C THR A 438 -1.50 1.05 19.76
N GLU A 439 -2.54 1.05 20.58
CA GLU A 439 -3.93 1.01 20.10
C GLU A 439 -4.43 2.33 19.48
N ASN A 440 -5.64 2.31 18.90
CA ASN A 440 -6.33 3.45 18.27
C ASN A 440 -5.70 3.93 16.95
N LEU A 441 -5.03 3.02 16.24
CA LEU A 441 -4.40 3.20 14.94
C LEU A 441 -4.75 2.08 13.95
N SER A 442 -5.72 1.23 14.31
CA SER A 442 -6.08 0.05 13.53
C SER A 442 -7.03 0.43 12.40
N LEU A 443 -6.58 0.20 11.18
CA LEU A 443 -7.37 0.30 9.96
C LEU A 443 -6.91 -0.79 9.00
N ASP A 444 -7.74 -1.10 8.00
CA ASP A 444 -7.31 -1.89 6.84
C ASP A 444 -5.96 -1.38 6.31
N GLY A 445 -5.08 -2.31 5.96
CA GLY A 445 -3.73 -2.04 5.44
C GLY A 445 -2.74 -1.44 6.44
N CYS A 446 -3.15 -1.21 7.68
CA CYS A 446 -2.40 -0.44 8.69
C CYS A 446 -2.01 0.95 8.18
N ALA A 447 -2.98 1.67 7.59
CA ALA A 447 -2.74 2.89 6.84
C ALA A 447 -2.07 4.04 7.62
N TYR A 448 -2.10 4.07 8.96
CA TYR A 448 -1.52 5.15 9.75
C TYR A 448 -0.20 4.79 10.43
N ALA A 449 -0.14 3.58 10.96
CA ALA A 449 1.03 3.04 11.62
C ALA A 449 0.89 1.52 11.72
N GLY A 450 2.02 0.83 11.79
CA GLY A 450 2.04 -0.61 11.96
C GLY A 450 3.44 -1.18 11.96
N VAL A 451 3.50 -2.51 12.00
CA VAL A 451 4.72 -3.28 11.78
C VAL A 451 4.52 -4.27 10.64
N GLU A 452 5.44 -4.29 9.67
CA GLU A 452 5.53 -5.33 8.65
C GLU A 452 6.64 -6.33 9.01
N ILE A 453 6.32 -7.62 9.03
CA ILE A 453 7.23 -8.71 9.38
C ILE A 453 7.33 -9.68 8.18
N LYS A 454 8.53 -9.84 7.63
CA LYS A 454 8.76 -10.61 6.39
C LYS A 454 9.36 -11.99 6.69
N THR A 455 8.49 -13.00 6.80
CA THR A 455 8.86 -14.40 7.08
C THR A 455 8.69 -15.35 5.90
N LEU A 456 8.06 -14.90 4.81
CA LEU A 456 7.73 -15.71 3.64
C LEU A 456 8.95 -16.23 2.86
N ALA A 457 8.72 -17.31 2.10
CA ALA A 457 9.70 -17.91 1.19
C ALA A 457 10.11 -16.97 0.04
N ASP A 458 9.18 -16.15 -0.45
CA ASP A 458 9.50 -15.13 -1.45
C ASP A 458 9.75 -13.80 -0.76
N LYS A 459 11.02 -13.37 -0.72
CA LYS A 459 11.45 -12.11 -0.10
C LYS A 459 10.84 -10.87 -0.76
N ARG A 460 10.36 -11.01 -2.00
CA ARG A 460 9.75 -9.93 -2.79
C ARG A 460 8.35 -9.57 -2.32
N HIS A 461 7.63 -10.52 -1.73
CA HIS A 461 6.25 -10.37 -1.30
C HIS A 461 6.12 -9.40 -0.12
N THR A 462 5.06 -8.60 -0.04
CA THR A 462 4.76 -7.80 1.16
C THR A 462 4.63 -8.71 2.39
N GLY A 463 5.18 -8.29 3.53
CA GLY A 463 5.11 -9.06 4.77
C GLY A 463 3.73 -9.04 5.44
N TYR A 464 3.62 -9.79 6.53
CA TYR A 464 2.47 -9.72 7.43
C TYR A 464 2.48 -8.37 8.14
N ARG A 465 1.34 -7.67 8.17
CA ARG A 465 1.22 -6.39 8.88
C ARG A 465 0.33 -6.51 10.10
N PHE A 466 0.74 -5.87 11.18
CA PHE A 466 -0.06 -5.78 12.39
C PHE A 466 -0.14 -4.34 12.91
N CYS A 467 -1.34 -3.94 13.31
CA CYS A 467 -1.65 -2.63 13.90
C CYS A 467 -2.83 -2.68 14.89
N SER A 468 -3.27 -3.89 15.30
CA SER A 468 -4.31 -4.08 16.34
C SER A 468 -3.84 -5.04 17.42
N SER A 469 -4.31 -4.80 18.64
CA SER A 469 -4.15 -5.72 19.77
C SER A 469 -4.85 -7.07 19.57
N ASP A 470 -5.78 -7.17 18.62
CA ASP A 470 -6.45 -8.42 18.25
C ASP A 470 -5.48 -9.51 17.73
N TYR A 471 -4.26 -9.11 17.35
CA TYR A 471 -3.22 -10.02 16.84
C TYR A 471 -2.15 -10.38 17.88
N PHE A 472 -2.27 -9.93 19.13
CA PHE A 472 -1.28 -10.28 20.18
C PHE A 472 -1.15 -11.80 20.33
N GLY A 473 0.09 -12.27 20.38
CA GLY A 473 0.46 -13.68 20.37
C GLY A 473 0.58 -14.31 18.98
N ALA A 474 0.28 -13.57 17.89
CA ALA A 474 0.53 -14.04 16.54
C ALA A 474 2.02 -14.41 16.38
N THR A 475 2.27 -15.66 15.99
CA THR A 475 3.61 -16.23 15.89
C THR A 475 3.91 -16.54 14.43
N LEU A 476 5.00 -15.97 13.91
CA LEU A 476 5.48 -16.14 12.56
C LEU A 476 6.82 -16.89 12.57
N ILE A 477 6.94 -17.94 11.76
CA ILE A 477 8.20 -18.67 11.59
C ILE A 477 8.73 -18.40 10.19
N SER A 478 9.95 -17.89 10.11
CA SER A 478 10.59 -17.58 8.84
C SER A 478 11.02 -18.83 8.07
N THR A 479 11.17 -18.68 6.76
CA THR A 479 11.83 -19.68 5.90
C THR A 479 13.34 -19.43 5.75
N HIS A 480 13.83 -18.29 6.22
CA HIS A 480 15.21 -17.83 6.08
C HIS A 480 15.80 -17.38 7.41
N ASN A 481 17.12 -17.29 7.48
CA ASN A 481 17.84 -16.84 8.67
C ASN A 481 17.90 -15.31 8.82
N ILE A 482 17.22 -14.55 7.96
CA ILE A 482 17.07 -13.10 8.09
C ILE A 482 15.58 -12.78 7.96
N VAL A 483 15.04 -12.08 8.95
CA VAL A 483 13.67 -11.55 8.97
C VAL A 483 13.74 -10.02 9.01
N PRO A 484 13.44 -9.35 7.89
CA PRO A 484 13.17 -7.93 7.91
C PRO A 484 11.92 -7.61 8.74
N VAL A 485 12.06 -6.62 9.62
CA VAL A 485 10.97 -6.02 10.40
C VAL A 485 10.98 -4.53 10.11
N ILE A 486 9.83 -3.99 9.73
CA ILE A 486 9.67 -2.59 9.33
C ILE A 486 8.59 -2.00 10.22
N THR A 487 8.97 -1.13 11.15
CA THR A 487 8.02 -0.37 11.97
C THR A 487 7.79 0.99 11.32
N TYR A 488 6.55 1.47 11.32
CA TYR A 488 6.23 2.75 10.70
C TYR A 488 5.07 3.48 11.36
N SER A 489 5.09 4.80 11.27
CA SER A 489 3.97 5.68 11.63
C SER A 489 4.07 6.99 10.86
N ARG A 490 2.96 7.47 10.31
CA ARG A 490 2.84 8.84 9.76
C ARG A 490 2.15 9.81 10.71
N VAL A 491 1.66 9.31 11.85
CA VAL A 491 0.93 10.09 12.86
C VAL A 491 1.75 10.22 14.14
N TYR A 492 1.11 10.14 15.30
CA TYR A 492 1.78 10.12 16.59
C TYR A 492 2.62 8.84 16.77
N VAL A 493 3.46 8.85 17.81
CA VAL A 493 4.36 7.73 18.12
C VAL A 493 3.59 6.43 18.35
N ALA A 494 3.85 5.44 17.51
CA ALA A 494 3.41 4.06 17.65
C ALA A 494 4.55 3.23 18.24
N ASN A 495 4.24 2.48 19.30
CA ASN A 495 5.17 1.59 19.97
C ASN A 495 4.86 0.14 19.56
N THR A 496 5.87 -0.60 19.15
CA THR A 496 5.78 -2.01 18.75
C THR A 496 6.70 -2.85 19.63
N ILE A 497 6.16 -3.92 20.22
CA ILE A 497 6.93 -4.91 20.97
C ILE A 497 6.81 -6.27 20.29
N LEU A 498 7.95 -6.82 19.88
CA LEU A 498 8.08 -8.17 19.36
C LEU A 498 9.00 -8.99 20.26
N GLU A 499 8.73 -10.28 20.34
CA GLU A 499 9.70 -11.26 20.84
C GLU A 499 10.21 -12.10 19.68
N TYR A 500 11.49 -12.48 19.73
CA TYR A 500 12.09 -13.29 18.68
C TYR A 500 13.15 -14.25 19.22
N ARG A 501 13.34 -15.36 18.51
CA ARG A 501 14.39 -16.35 18.74
C ARG A 501 14.66 -17.17 17.48
N ILE A 502 15.71 -17.98 17.50
CA ILE A 502 15.89 -19.09 16.57
C ILE A 502 14.76 -20.09 16.82
N ALA A 503 14.04 -20.47 15.78
CA ALA A 503 12.91 -21.40 15.86
C ALA A 503 13.40 -22.80 16.31
N PRO A 504 12.68 -23.48 17.22
CA PRO A 504 13.03 -24.82 17.65
C PRO A 504 13.13 -25.82 16.49
N GLY A 505 14.13 -26.70 16.52
CA GLY A 505 14.31 -27.73 15.48
C GLY A 505 14.90 -27.23 14.17
N SER A 506 15.41 -25.99 14.14
CA SER A 506 16.09 -25.46 12.97
C SER A 506 17.45 -26.12 12.76
N GLN A 507 17.74 -26.62 11.56
CA GLN A 507 19.05 -27.17 11.23
C GLN A 507 20.05 -26.03 10.98
N THR A 508 21.03 -25.88 11.87
CA THR A 508 22.21 -25.05 11.61
C THR A 508 23.20 -25.89 10.80
N GLU A 509 23.57 -25.46 9.60
CA GLU A 509 24.75 -26.04 8.96
C GLU A 509 25.97 -25.58 9.78
N GLU A 510 26.52 -26.47 10.61
CA GLU A 510 27.83 -26.27 11.18
C GLU A 510 28.83 -26.20 10.03
N GLU A 511 29.60 -25.12 9.92
CA GLU A 511 30.77 -25.06 9.06
C GLU A 511 31.74 -26.19 9.46
N THR A 512 31.64 -27.32 8.77
CA THR A 512 32.66 -28.37 8.85
C THR A 512 33.96 -27.78 8.31
N THR A 513 34.79 -27.31 9.24
CA THR A 513 36.19 -26.95 8.98
C THR A 513 36.95 -28.21 8.58
N VAL A 514 36.94 -28.51 7.28
CA VAL A 514 37.85 -29.50 6.69
C VAL A 514 39.27 -28.95 6.84
N ARG A 515 40.00 -29.45 7.84
CA ARG A 515 41.45 -29.25 7.97
C ARG A 515 42.18 -29.97 6.83
N PRO A 516 42.96 -29.29 5.98
CA PRO A 516 43.97 -29.96 5.17
C PRO A 516 45.25 -30.09 6.00
N GLY A 517 45.77 -31.33 6.02
CA GLY A 517 46.93 -31.73 6.80
C GLY A 517 48.23 -30.97 6.52
N THR A 518 49.03 -30.94 7.56
CA THR A 518 50.38 -30.41 7.68
C THR A 518 51.32 -30.96 6.59
N ARG A 519 51.95 -30.08 5.80
CA ARG A 519 53.26 -30.35 5.18
C ARG A 519 54.14 -29.11 5.24
N THR A 520 55.19 -29.23 6.05
CA THR A 520 56.25 -28.26 6.31
C THR A 520 57.16 -28.06 5.10
N LYS A 521 57.34 -26.81 4.64
CA LYS A 521 58.61 -26.31 4.06
C LYS A 521 58.86 -24.85 4.47
N LYS A 522 60.11 -24.59 4.85
CA LYS A 522 60.66 -23.35 5.45
C LYS A 522 60.56 -22.09 4.56
N PRO A 523 60.64 -20.89 5.15
CA PRO A 523 60.34 -19.62 4.49
C PRO A 523 61.56 -18.97 3.81
N LYS A 524 61.33 -18.25 2.72
CA LYS A 524 62.24 -17.23 2.18
C LYS A 524 61.65 -15.83 2.41
N THR A 525 62.41 -15.04 3.14
CA THR A 525 62.23 -13.64 3.50
C THR A 525 62.25 -12.74 2.26
N THR A 526 61.31 -11.80 2.12
CA THR A 526 61.60 -10.45 1.61
C THR A 526 60.60 -9.45 2.17
N THR A 527 61.15 -8.31 2.56
CA THR A 527 60.66 -7.20 3.37
C THR A 527 59.61 -6.35 2.68
N THR A 528 58.57 -5.89 3.39
CA THR A 528 57.93 -4.59 3.10
C THR A 528 57.41 -3.94 4.38
N ARG A 529 57.68 -2.63 4.49
CA ARG A 529 57.52 -1.74 5.65
C ARG A 529 56.10 -1.69 6.21
N THR A 530 55.99 -1.80 7.52
CA THR A 530 54.83 -1.42 8.33
C THR A 530 54.73 0.11 8.38
N ARG A 531 53.64 0.69 7.88
CA ARG A 531 53.20 2.05 8.23
C ARG A 531 52.03 1.90 9.19
N LYS A 532 52.22 2.38 10.43
CA LYS A 532 51.18 2.54 11.43
C LYS A 532 50.10 3.47 10.86
N THR A 533 48.86 3.02 10.82
CA THR A 533 47.70 3.92 10.71
C THR A 533 47.01 3.90 12.06
N THR A 534 47.11 5.04 12.74
CA THR A 534 46.43 5.35 13.99
C THR A 534 44.93 5.36 13.74
N THR A 535 44.18 4.53 14.46
CA THR A 535 42.72 4.64 14.59
C THR A 535 42.41 5.88 15.40
N THR A 536 41.96 6.94 14.73
CA THR A 536 41.22 8.04 15.35
C THR A 536 39.75 7.67 15.35
N GLU A 537 39.15 7.65 16.54
CA GLU A 537 37.70 7.63 16.74
C GLU A 537 37.07 8.79 15.95
N SER A 538 36.19 8.47 15.00
CA SER A 538 35.33 9.46 14.36
C SER A 538 34.11 9.68 15.24
N THR A 539 34.07 10.81 15.92
CA THR A 539 32.84 11.49 16.34
C THR A 539 31.84 11.57 15.18
N PRO A 540 30.53 11.46 15.42
CA PRO A 540 29.53 11.55 14.36
C PRO A 540 29.57 12.96 13.76
N THR A 541 29.97 13.05 12.50
CA THR A 541 29.75 14.26 11.70
C THR A 541 28.29 14.24 11.26
N THR A 542 27.53 15.26 11.65
CA THR A 542 26.29 15.61 10.98
C THR A 542 26.65 16.18 9.62
N GLU A 543 26.95 15.30 8.65
CA GLU A 543 27.09 15.70 7.26
C GLU A 543 25.70 15.85 6.67
N CYS A 544 25.48 17.04 6.10
CA CYS A 544 24.27 17.39 5.41
C CYS A 544 24.44 16.98 3.95
N GLU A 545 23.87 15.84 3.58
CA GLU A 545 24.00 15.26 2.26
C GLU A 545 22.66 15.29 1.53
N ASP A 546 22.70 15.61 0.25
CA ASP A 546 21.57 15.41 -0.65
C ASP A 546 21.33 13.91 -0.86
N HIS A 547 20.07 13.53 -0.97
CA HIS A 547 19.73 12.24 -1.54
C HIS A 547 20.17 12.20 -3.02
N ASP A 548 20.69 11.08 -3.51
CA ASP A 548 21.17 10.93 -4.90
C ASP A 548 20.15 11.34 -5.99
N VAL A 549 18.86 11.42 -5.62
CA VAL A 549 17.76 11.85 -6.49
C VAL A 549 17.87 13.33 -6.87
N CYS A 550 18.55 14.14 -6.06
CA CYS A 550 18.65 15.59 -6.24
C CYS A 550 19.30 15.99 -7.55
N GLU A 551 20.21 15.18 -8.11
CA GLU A 551 20.80 15.44 -9.43
C GLU A 551 19.77 15.39 -10.57
N HIS A 552 18.64 14.74 -10.36
CA HIS A 552 17.63 14.44 -11.37
C HIS A 552 16.34 15.28 -11.23
N LEU A 553 16.25 16.09 -10.17
CA LEU A 553 15.13 17.00 -9.95
C LEU A 553 15.26 18.26 -10.82
N HIS A 554 14.13 18.77 -11.30
CA HIS A 554 14.06 19.96 -12.16
C HIS A 554 14.78 21.17 -11.53
N ALA A 555 15.26 22.10 -12.36
CA ALA A 555 16.11 23.23 -11.94
C ALA A 555 15.48 24.10 -10.85
N ASN A 556 14.15 24.19 -10.82
CA ASN A 556 13.39 25.01 -9.86
C ASN A 556 12.88 24.21 -8.64
N PHE A 557 13.38 22.99 -8.42
CA PHE A 557 12.96 22.13 -7.30
C PHE A 557 12.96 22.84 -5.94
N CYS A 558 13.96 23.68 -5.67
CA CYS A 558 14.09 24.42 -4.42
C CYS A 558 13.13 25.62 -4.28
N GLU A 559 12.49 26.06 -5.38
CA GLU A 559 11.59 27.21 -5.43
C GLU A 559 10.11 26.79 -5.60
N ASP A 560 9.86 25.64 -6.22
CA ASP A 560 8.52 25.14 -6.56
C ASP A 560 7.84 24.33 -5.42
N TYR A 561 8.60 23.91 -4.40
CA TYR A 561 8.09 23.21 -3.23
C TYR A 561 7.96 24.17 -2.03
N VAL A 562 6.77 24.21 -1.43
CA VAL A 562 6.39 25.17 -0.37
C VAL A 562 6.66 24.62 1.04
N ASP A 563 7.15 23.38 1.16
CA ASP A 563 7.41 22.74 2.46
C ASP A 563 8.92 22.55 2.70
N ASP A 564 9.47 23.33 3.64
CA ASP A 564 10.88 23.30 4.04
C ASP A 564 11.33 21.91 4.51
N ASP A 565 10.41 21.07 5.02
CA ASP A 565 10.74 19.74 5.53
C ASP A 565 11.04 18.73 4.40
N ASP A 566 10.37 18.85 3.25
CA ASP A 566 10.61 17.99 2.06
C ASP A 566 11.95 18.33 1.41
N ILE A 567 12.28 19.62 1.34
CA ILE A 567 13.56 20.07 0.82
C ILE A 567 14.68 19.62 1.76
N ARG A 568 14.45 19.68 3.09
CA ARG A 568 15.41 19.21 4.10
C ARG A 568 15.61 17.70 4.11
N SER A 569 14.59 16.92 3.75
CA SER A 569 14.68 15.45 3.74
C SER A 569 15.26 14.89 2.44
N LEU A 570 15.00 15.55 1.31
CA LEU A 570 15.45 15.10 0.00
C LEU A 570 16.74 15.76 -0.44
N CYS A 571 16.79 17.10 -0.49
CA CYS A 571 17.90 17.85 -1.08
C CYS A 571 18.36 19.05 -0.25
N PRO A 572 18.71 18.86 1.03
CA PRO A 572 19.07 19.95 1.92
C PRO A 572 20.32 20.71 1.45
N ALA A 573 21.28 20.04 0.80
CA ALA A 573 22.51 20.67 0.32
C ALA A 573 22.30 21.41 -1.01
N LYS A 574 21.60 20.81 -1.99
CA LYS A 574 21.27 21.43 -3.29
C LYS A 574 20.47 22.71 -3.10
N CYS A 575 19.57 22.72 -2.12
CA CYS A 575 18.71 23.85 -1.82
C CYS A 575 19.22 24.77 -0.72
N GLN A 576 20.47 24.62 -0.27
CA GLN A 576 21.13 25.49 0.71
C GLN A 576 20.35 25.61 2.03
N LEU A 577 19.73 24.51 2.47
CA LEU A 577 19.04 24.38 3.77
C LEU A 577 19.90 23.67 4.83
N CYS A 578 21.11 23.25 4.46
CA CYS A 578 22.23 23.09 5.36
C CYS A 578 22.72 24.47 5.86
#